data_AF-A0A969EDG2-F1
#
_entry.id   AF-A0A969EDG2-F1
#
_cell.length_a   1.000
_cell.length_b   1.000
_cell.length_c   1.000
_cell.angle_alpha   90.00
_cell.angle_beta   90.00
_cell.angle_gamma   90.00
#
_symmetry.space_group_name_H-M   'P 1'
#
loop_
_entity.id
_entity.type
_entity.pdbx_description
1 polymer ?
#
loop_
_entity_poly.entity_id
_entity_poly.type
_entity_poly.pdbx_seq_one_letter_code
_entity_poly.pdbx_strand_id
1 'polypeptide(L)'
;MSSDAEEFVFYQLANARVLEFPFPHFYIHPIFPDPFYQALRKRLPDVSAYRRLDETGTVTKDTYTERFICTVEELEERESTDAGDSFWFDLNVWLMGASFARLVMHKFRDPITDRFGLGSQIHTATDARMVRDFSNYAISPHTDTPRKLVSLLFYLPPDESMLDLGTSIYAPKDPSFRCEGTGHHSFDRFNKVATMPYRPNSLFGFFKTDRAFHGVDRIAAPGVVRDLLLYNIYAQKVVPAQPPGLAKTPSVWPWEQASA
;
A
#
# COMPACT_ATOMS: atom_id res chain seq x y z
N MET A 1 -13.70 -19.10 -7.78
CA MET A 1 -13.15 -19.23 -9.15
C MET A 1 -12.32 -17.98 -9.38
N SER A 2 -11.07 -18.11 -9.80
CA SER A 2 -10.23 -16.94 -10.08
C SER A 2 -10.78 -16.21 -11.30
N SER A 3 -10.87 -14.88 -11.27
CA SER A 3 -11.23 -14.10 -12.46
C SER A 3 -10.02 -13.95 -13.39
N ASP A 4 -10.24 -13.74 -14.69
CA ASP A 4 -9.14 -13.47 -15.64
C ASP A 4 -8.29 -12.26 -15.21
N ALA A 5 -8.90 -11.28 -14.53
CA ALA A 5 -8.22 -10.12 -14.00
C ALA A 5 -7.33 -10.45 -12.78
N GLU A 6 -7.81 -11.30 -11.87
CA GLU A 6 -7.04 -11.75 -10.71
C GLU A 6 -5.74 -12.47 -11.14
N GLU A 7 -5.85 -13.42 -12.07
CA GLU A 7 -4.68 -14.19 -12.55
C GLU A 7 -3.66 -13.29 -13.24
N PHE A 8 -4.13 -12.36 -14.07
CA PHE A 8 -3.26 -11.38 -14.73
C PHE A 8 -2.52 -10.51 -13.71
N VAL A 9 -3.24 -9.93 -12.75
CA VAL A 9 -2.65 -9.09 -11.69
C VAL A 9 -1.64 -9.88 -10.87
N PHE A 10 -1.96 -11.14 -10.51
CA PHE A 10 -1.05 -12.00 -9.77
C PHE A 10 0.23 -12.29 -10.56
N TYR A 11 0.11 -12.57 -11.86
CA TYR A 11 1.27 -12.77 -12.72
C TYR A 11 2.15 -11.52 -12.80
N GLN A 12 1.55 -10.35 -13.06
CA GLN A 12 2.26 -9.08 -13.16
C GLN A 12 2.98 -8.75 -11.85
N LEU A 13 2.30 -8.92 -10.71
CA LEU A 13 2.91 -8.74 -9.40
C LEU A 13 4.03 -9.73 -9.18
N ALA A 14 3.80 -11.04 -9.31
CA ALA A 14 4.80 -12.06 -9.00
C ALA A 14 6.14 -11.81 -9.73
N ASN A 15 6.08 -11.38 -10.99
CA ASN A 15 7.25 -11.19 -11.85
C ASN A 15 7.87 -9.77 -11.79
N ALA A 16 7.21 -8.80 -11.17
CA ALA A 16 7.76 -7.46 -11.03
C ALA A 16 9.00 -7.42 -10.12
N ARG A 17 10.08 -6.83 -10.64
CA ARG A 17 11.34 -6.64 -9.90
C ARG A 17 11.18 -5.55 -8.83
N VAL A 18 11.68 -5.84 -7.63
CA VAL A 18 11.86 -4.84 -6.57
C VAL A 18 13.19 -4.11 -6.79
N LEU A 19 13.13 -2.78 -6.72
CA LEU A 19 14.27 -1.87 -6.73
C LEU A 19 14.56 -1.45 -5.28
N GLU A 20 15.83 -1.40 -4.91
CA GLU A 20 16.24 -1.19 -3.51
C GLU A 20 16.52 0.27 -3.15
N PHE A 21 16.89 1.11 -4.11
CA PHE A 21 17.23 2.52 -3.87
C PHE A 21 16.13 3.45 -4.36
N PRO A 22 15.64 4.42 -3.56
CA PRO A 22 16.13 4.80 -2.23
C PRO A 22 15.60 3.93 -1.08
N PHE A 23 14.62 3.06 -1.37
CA PHE A 23 14.06 2.03 -0.49
C PHE A 23 13.37 0.95 -1.34
N PRO A 24 12.99 -0.22 -0.80
CA PRO A 24 12.34 -1.29 -1.56
C PRO A 24 11.00 -0.86 -2.18
N HIS A 25 10.94 -0.78 -3.51
CA HIS A 25 9.75 -0.39 -4.27
C HIS A 25 9.73 -1.04 -5.66
N PHE A 26 8.60 -0.98 -6.36
CA PHE A 26 8.46 -1.44 -7.74
C PHE A 26 7.41 -0.62 -8.48
N TYR A 27 7.46 -0.67 -9.81
CA TYR A 27 6.49 -0.06 -10.69
C TYR A 27 6.09 -1.05 -11.79
N ILE A 28 4.80 -1.17 -12.08
CA ILE A 28 4.24 -2.11 -13.05
C ILE A 28 3.34 -1.34 -14.02
N HIS A 29 3.49 -1.61 -15.31
CA HIS A 29 2.56 -1.20 -16.35
C HIS A 29 2.63 -2.19 -17.53
N PRO A 30 1.50 -2.72 -18.02
CA PRO A 30 0.15 -2.63 -17.44
C PRO A 30 -0.01 -3.49 -16.17
N ILE A 31 -0.94 -3.15 -15.26
CA ILE A 31 -1.23 -3.98 -14.07
C ILE A 31 -2.51 -4.83 -14.22
N PHE A 32 -3.52 -4.33 -14.94
CA PHE A 32 -4.75 -5.05 -15.25
C PHE A 32 -4.82 -5.43 -16.74
N PRO A 33 -5.64 -6.41 -17.14
CA PRO A 33 -6.07 -6.54 -18.53
C PRO A 33 -6.77 -5.25 -18.98
N ASP A 34 -6.53 -4.82 -20.23
CA ASP A 34 -7.12 -3.57 -20.74
C ASP A 34 -8.65 -3.50 -20.62
N PRO A 35 -9.43 -4.55 -20.93
CA PRO A 35 -10.89 -4.53 -20.75
C PRO A 35 -11.30 -4.30 -19.29
N PHE A 36 -10.55 -4.88 -18.34
CA PHE A 36 -10.81 -4.70 -16.91
C PHE A 36 -10.50 -3.26 -16.49
N TYR A 37 -9.38 -2.69 -16.95
CA TYR A 37 -9.03 -1.30 -16.65
C TYR A 37 -10.09 -0.32 -17.17
N GLN A 38 -10.59 -0.52 -18.39
CA GLN A 38 -11.67 0.30 -18.96
C GLN A 38 -12.98 0.14 -18.19
N ALA A 39 -13.31 -1.08 -17.77
CA ALA A 39 -14.48 -1.37 -16.94
C ALA A 39 -14.40 -0.71 -15.55
N LEU A 40 -13.23 -0.77 -14.90
CA LEU A 40 -12.93 -0.10 -13.64
C LEU A 40 -13.10 1.42 -13.78
N ARG A 41 -12.50 2.00 -14.82
CA ARG A 41 -12.56 3.44 -15.07
C ARG A 41 -13.98 3.94 -15.34
N LYS A 42 -14.77 3.19 -16.12
CA LYS A 42 -16.17 3.53 -16.41
C LYS A 42 -17.05 3.52 -15.15
N ARG A 43 -16.65 2.75 -14.13
CA ARG A 43 -17.36 2.60 -12.85
C ARG A 43 -16.83 3.50 -11.75
N LEU A 44 -15.80 4.32 -12.01
CA LEU A 44 -15.32 5.29 -11.03
C LEU A 44 -16.51 6.11 -10.52
N PRO A 45 -16.78 6.09 -9.21
CA PRO A 45 -17.97 6.72 -8.69
C PRO A 45 -17.89 8.25 -8.82
N ASP A 46 -19.05 8.90 -8.79
CA ASP A 46 -19.12 10.36 -8.68
C ASP A 46 -18.51 10.83 -7.36
N VAL A 47 -18.02 12.07 -7.30
CA VAL A 47 -17.41 12.63 -6.07
C VAL A 47 -18.36 12.60 -4.87
N SER A 48 -19.68 12.66 -5.09
CA SER A 48 -20.70 12.52 -4.04
C SER A 48 -20.71 11.18 -3.32
N ALA A 49 -20.11 10.13 -3.90
CA ALA A 49 -19.92 8.85 -3.22
C ALA A 49 -18.75 8.86 -2.23
N TYR A 50 -17.85 9.85 -2.33
CA TYR A 50 -16.66 9.96 -1.49
C TYR A 50 -16.93 10.89 -0.30
N ARG A 51 -16.10 10.73 0.74
CA ARG A 51 -16.00 11.65 1.88
C ARG A 51 -14.66 12.37 1.84
N ARG A 52 -14.65 13.65 2.21
CA ARG A 52 -13.39 14.41 2.32
C ARG A 52 -12.55 13.83 3.47
N LEU A 53 -11.24 13.73 3.30
CA LEU A 53 -10.39 12.95 4.22
C LEU A 53 -10.45 13.46 5.67
N ASP A 54 -10.44 14.78 5.86
CA ASP A 54 -10.52 15.44 7.16
C ASP A 54 -11.86 15.22 7.89
N GLU A 55 -12.92 14.86 7.17
CA GLU A 55 -14.24 14.56 7.72
C GLU A 55 -14.37 13.10 8.18
N THR A 56 -13.40 12.24 7.86
CA THR A 56 -13.41 10.82 8.25
C THR A 56 -12.87 10.56 9.65
N GLY A 57 -12.24 11.55 10.28
CA GLY A 57 -11.51 11.39 11.54
C GLY A 57 -10.15 10.69 11.41
N THR A 58 -9.72 10.37 10.18
CA THR A 58 -8.41 9.75 9.92
C THR A 58 -7.25 10.74 10.06
N VAL A 59 -7.51 12.02 9.80
CA VAL A 59 -6.56 13.13 9.92
C VAL A 59 -7.18 14.28 10.71
N THR A 60 -6.35 15.22 11.15
CA THR A 60 -6.84 16.45 11.78
C THR A 60 -7.71 17.23 10.81
N LYS A 61 -8.72 17.94 11.34
CA LYS A 61 -9.60 18.81 10.57
C LYS A 61 -8.79 19.77 9.68
N ASP A 62 -9.32 20.07 8.49
CA ASP A 62 -8.73 20.99 7.50
C ASP A 62 -7.37 20.52 6.92
N THR A 63 -7.00 19.26 7.15
CA THR A 63 -5.80 18.64 6.57
C THR A 63 -6.16 17.85 5.31
N TYR A 64 -5.49 18.13 4.19
CA TYR A 64 -5.73 17.48 2.89
C TYR A 64 -7.18 17.61 2.41
N THR A 65 -7.75 18.81 2.46
CA THR A 65 -9.14 19.08 2.04
C THR A 65 -9.38 18.80 0.54
N GLU A 66 -8.31 18.71 -0.25
CA GLU A 66 -8.35 18.34 -1.67
C GLU A 66 -8.40 16.82 -1.90
N ARG A 67 -8.39 15.99 -0.83
CA ARG A 67 -8.44 14.53 -0.93
C ARG A 67 -9.78 13.98 -0.46
N PHE A 68 -10.37 13.14 -1.31
CA PHE A 68 -11.61 12.45 -1.08
C PHE A 68 -11.40 10.94 -1.13
N ILE A 69 -12.05 10.19 -0.24
CA ILE A 69 -11.90 8.73 -0.13
C ILE A 69 -13.24 8.01 -0.03
N CYS A 70 -13.29 6.78 -0.53
CA CYS A 70 -14.39 5.83 -0.40
C CYS A 70 -13.79 4.42 -0.34
N THR A 71 -14.24 3.55 0.55
CA THR A 71 -13.72 2.17 0.62
C THR A 71 -14.27 1.32 -0.51
N VAL A 72 -13.55 0.27 -0.91
CA VAL A 72 -14.09 -0.68 -1.91
C VAL A 72 -15.34 -1.41 -1.37
N GLU A 73 -15.39 -1.67 -0.07
CA GLU A 73 -16.55 -2.22 0.63
C GLU A 73 -17.79 -1.32 0.50
N GLU A 74 -17.65 0.00 0.67
CA GLU A 74 -18.75 0.96 0.45
C GLU A 74 -19.27 0.95 -1.00
N LEU A 75 -18.42 0.62 -1.98
CA LEU A 75 -18.80 0.52 -3.39
C LEU A 75 -19.50 -0.80 -3.70
N GLU A 76 -19.03 -1.90 -3.13
CA GLU A 76 -19.70 -3.20 -3.19
C GLU A 76 -21.11 -3.11 -2.57
N GLU A 77 -21.26 -2.49 -1.40
CA GLU A 77 -22.55 -2.32 -0.74
C GLU A 77 -23.54 -1.54 -1.63
N ARG A 78 -23.07 -0.49 -2.30
CA ARG A 78 -23.90 0.30 -3.24
C ARG A 78 -24.26 -0.52 -4.47
N GLU A 79 -23.30 -1.23 -5.05
CA GLU A 79 -23.52 -2.11 -6.21
C GLU A 79 -24.57 -3.18 -5.91
N SER A 80 -24.57 -3.75 -4.70
CA SER A 80 -25.53 -4.79 -4.31
C SER A 80 -27.01 -4.36 -4.35
N THR A 81 -27.27 -3.05 -4.41
CA THR A 81 -28.62 -2.50 -4.58
C THR A 81 -29.07 -2.43 -6.05
N ASP A 82 -28.14 -2.57 -7.00
CA ASP A 82 -28.38 -2.58 -8.45
C ASP A 82 -28.24 -4.02 -8.99
N ALA A 83 -29.37 -4.65 -9.31
CA ALA A 83 -29.50 -6.10 -9.54
C ALA A 83 -28.82 -6.69 -10.81
N GLY A 84 -27.72 -6.13 -11.32
CA GLY A 84 -27.10 -6.60 -12.57
C GLY A 84 -25.60 -6.32 -12.76
N ASP A 85 -24.91 -5.72 -11.79
CA ASP A 85 -23.45 -5.53 -11.83
C ASP A 85 -22.83 -6.17 -10.59
N SER A 86 -21.70 -6.85 -10.74
CA SER A 86 -20.95 -7.50 -9.65
C SER A 86 -19.48 -7.09 -9.65
N PHE A 87 -19.15 -6.02 -10.37
CA PHE A 87 -17.78 -5.61 -10.59
C PHE A 87 -17.05 -5.27 -9.29
N TRP A 88 -17.67 -4.49 -8.41
CA TRP A 88 -17.08 -4.11 -7.12
C TRP A 88 -17.02 -5.30 -6.18
N PHE A 89 -18.06 -6.15 -6.16
CA PHE A 89 -18.04 -7.42 -5.44
C PHE A 89 -16.86 -8.30 -5.88
N ASP A 90 -16.74 -8.56 -7.18
CA ASP A 90 -15.69 -9.41 -7.74
C ASP A 90 -14.30 -8.85 -7.45
N LEU A 91 -14.10 -7.53 -7.64
CA LEU A 91 -12.86 -6.85 -7.28
C LEU A 91 -12.55 -6.99 -5.79
N ASN A 92 -13.53 -6.74 -4.91
CA ASN A 92 -13.32 -6.80 -3.46
C ASN A 92 -12.93 -8.21 -3.00
N VAL A 93 -13.61 -9.25 -3.53
CA VAL A 93 -13.37 -10.65 -3.16
C VAL A 93 -11.91 -11.05 -3.33
N TRP A 94 -11.28 -10.78 -4.47
CA TRP A 94 -9.89 -11.18 -4.68
C TRP A 94 -8.89 -10.17 -4.14
N LEU A 95 -9.17 -8.86 -4.23
CA LEU A 95 -8.25 -7.81 -3.78
C LEU A 95 -8.09 -7.83 -2.26
N MET A 96 -9.18 -8.02 -1.52
CA MET A 96 -9.17 -8.15 -0.06
C MET A 96 -8.93 -9.58 0.42
N GLY A 97 -8.93 -10.54 -0.51
CA GLY A 97 -8.63 -11.94 -0.24
C GLY A 97 -7.22 -12.18 0.29
N ALA A 98 -7.08 -13.20 1.15
CA ALA A 98 -5.81 -13.53 1.78
C ALA A 98 -4.70 -13.93 0.79
N SER A 99 -5.07 -14.43 -0.40
CA SER A 99 -4.10 -14.79 -1.44
C SER A 99 -3.36 -13.57 -1.99
N PHE A 100 -4.06 -12.47 -2.25
CA PHE A 100 -3.44 -11.23 -2.71
C PHE A 100 -2.51 -10.65 -1.65
N ALA A 101 -2.97 -10.56 -0.40
CA ALA A 101 -2.14 -10.11 0.73
C ALA A 101 -0.86 -10.95 0.88
N ARG A 102 -0.97 -12.29 0.78
CA ARG A 102 0.18 -13.20 0.86
C ARG A 102 1.16 -12.99 -0.30
N LEU A 103 0.68 -12.81 -1.53
CA LEU A 103 1.53 -12.54 -2.68
C LEU A 103 2.33 -11.24 -2.49
N VAL A 104 1.65 -10.18 -2.07
CA VAL A 104 2.26 -8.87 -1.79
C VAL A 104 3.29 -8.95 -0.66
N MET A 105 2.96 -9.65 0.43
CA MET A 105 3.92 -9.91 1.52
C MET A 105 5.11 -10.74 1.04
N HIS A 106 4.91 -11.77 0.21
CA HIS A 106 5.99 -12.58 -0.32
C HIS A 106 6.97 -11.76 -1.18
N LYS A 107 6.47 -10.79 -1.94
CA LYS A 107 7.31 -9.88 -2.75
C LYS A 107 8.30 -9.08 -1.89
N PHE A 108 7.92 -8.73 -0.66
CA PHE A 108 8.76 -8.00 0.28
C PHE A 108 9.29 -8.88 1.43
N ARG A 109 9.37 -10.20 1.23
CA ARG A 109 9.77 -11.14 2.29
C ARG A 109 11.11 -10.81 2.94
N ASP A 110 12.08 -10.32 2.16
CA ASP A 110 13.42 -10.02 2.65
C ASP A 110 13.37 -8.75 3.56
N PRO A 111 12.85 -7.58 3.11
CA PRO A 111 12.62 -6.43 3.99
C PRO A 111 11.71 -6.71 5.21
N ILE A 112 10.73 -7.60 5.08
CA ILE A 112 9.88 -8.03 6.19
C ILE A 112 10.71 -8.80 7.23
N THR A 113 11.56 -9.71 6.76
CA THR A 113 12.47 -10.48 7.62
C THR A 113 13.48 -9.57 8.30
N ASP A 114 14.02 -8.59 7.59
CA ASP A 114 14.94 -7.60 8.18
C ASP A 114 14.26 -6.78 9.28
N ARG A 115 12.98 -6.42 9.09
CA ARG A 115 12.24 -5.58 10.03
C ARG A 115 11.77 -6.34 11.28
N PHE A 116 11.37 -7.60 11.16
CA PHE A 116 10.72 -8.34 12.24
C PHE A 116 11.47 -9.59 12.71
N GLY A 117 12.54 -9.99 12.02
CA GLY A 117 13.27 -11.22 12.26
C GLY A 117 12.67 -12.43 11.54
N LEU A 118 13.55 -13.38 11.19
CA LEU A 118 13.18 -14.63 10.54
C LEU A 118 12.25 -15.45 11.44
N GLY A 119 11.16 -15.97 10.87
CA GLY A 119 10.19 -16.82 11.57
C GLY A 119 9.15 -16.07 12.42
N SER A 120 9.19 -14.73 12.46
CA SER A 120 8.18 -13.93 13.15
C SER A 120 6.81 -14.08 12.50
N GLN A 121 5.78 -14.26 13.32
CA GLN A 121 4.39 -14.29 12.87
C GLN A 121 3.84 -12.87 12.84
N ILE A 122 3.36 -12.44 11.67
CA ILE A 122 2.84 -11.10 11.45
C ILE A 122 1.34 -11.20 11.19
N HIS A 123 0.55 -10.72 12.14
CA HIS A 123 -0.89 -10.58 11.97
C HIS A 123 -1.16 -9.28 11.23
N THR A 124 -1.77 -9.39 10.05
CA THR A 124 -2.00 -8.26 9.15
C THR A 124 -3.48 -7.89 9.06
N ALA A 125 -3.74 -6.61 8.84
CA ALA A 125 -5.01 -6.13 8.31
C ALA A 125 -4.78 -5.46 6.96
N THR A 126 -5.79 -5.55 6.09
CA THR A 126 -5.78 -4.98 4.75
C THR A 126 -6.82 -3.87 4.65
N ASP A 127 -6.60 -2.94 3.75
CA ASP A 127 -7.49 -1.82 3.46
C ASP A 127 -7.41 -1.51 1.97
N ALA A 128 -8.57 -1.39 1.31
CA ALA A 128 -8.67 -0.96 -0.07
C ALA A 128 -9.64 0.22 -0.18
N ARG A 129 -9.21 1.28 -0.87
CA ARG A 129 -10.02 2.50 -1.02
C ARG A 129 -9.75 3.21 -2.33
N MET A 130 -10.81 3.73 -2.92
CA MET A 130 -10.73 4.76 -3.95
C MET A 130 -10.29 6.07 -3.32
N VAL A 131 -9.34 6.74 -3.96
CA VAL A 131 -8.85 8.07 -3.60
C VAL A 131 -8.98 8.97 -4.80
N ARG A 132 -9.53 10.16 -4.57
CA ARG A 132 -9.62 11.22 -5.56
C ARG A 132 -8.95 12.48 -5.01
N ASP A 133 -7.83 12.84 -5.59
CA ASP A 133 -7.11 14.07 -5.29
C ASP A 133 -7.46 15.15 -6.33
N PHE A 134 -7.66 16.39 -5.87
CA PHE A 134 -7.93 17.54 -6.72
C PHE A 134 -6.73 18.49 -6.82
N SER A 135 -6.82 19.47 -7.73
CA SER A 135 -5.89 20.60 -7.78
C SER A 135 -5.61 21.17 -6.38
N ASN A 136 -4.35 21.56 -6.15
CA ASN A 136 -3.75 21.96 -4.87
C ASN A 136 -3.43 20.85 -3.88
N TYR A 137 -3.90 19.62 -4.09
CA TYR A 137 -3.46 18.51 -3.25
C TYR A 137 -1.93 18.40 -3.27
N ALA A 138 -1.36 18.21 -2.09
CA ALA A 138 0.05 17.95 -1.88
C ALA A 138 0.22 17.12 -0.60
N ILE A 139 1.28 16.31 -0.56
CA ILE A 139 1.71 15.64 0.67
C ILE A 139 3.23 15.62 0.70
N SER A 140 3.78 16.24 1.74
CA SER A 140 5.23 16.40 1.89
C SER A 140 5.91 15.07 2.27
N PRO A 141 7.24 14.96 2.09
CA PRO A 141 7.98 13.73 2.39
C PRO A 141 7.67 13.13 3.77
N HIS A 142 7.25 11.87 3.79
CA HIS A 142 6.90 11.10 4.98
C HIS A 142 7.15 9.59 4.74
N THR A 143 7.15 8.78 5.81
CA THR A 143 7.42 7.33 5.77
C THR A 143 6.22 6.48 6.22
N ASP A 144 5.00 7.02 6.07
CA ASP A 144 3.76 6.45 6.59
C ASP A 144 3.73 6.27 8.12
N THR A 145 2.69 5.61 8.64
CA THR A 145 2.60 5.24 10.06
C THR A 145 3.45 4.01 10.36
N PRO A 146 3.93 3.83 11.60
CA PRO A 146 4.72 2.65 11.98
C PRO A 146 3.98 1.32 11.74
N ARG A 147 2.64 1.31 11.79
CA ARG A 147 1.85 0.09 11.53
C ARG A 147 1.81 -0.30 10.06
N LYS A 148 2.09 0.60 9.12
CA LYS A 148 2.11 0.27 7.70
C LYS A 148 3.22 -0.74 7.39
N LEU A 149 2.92 -1.71 6.55
CA LEU A 149 3.87 -2.65 5.96
C LEU A 149 4.09 -2.37 4.48
N VAL A 150 3.00 -2.32 3.71
CA VAL A 150 3.05 -2.17 2.26
C VAL A 150 1.96 -1.22 1.82
N SER A 151 2.28 -0.37 0.85
CA SER A 151 1.34 0.52 0.17
C SER A 151 1.41 0.23 -1.34
N LEU A 152 0.25 -0.02 -1.95
CA LEU A 152 0.06 -0.19 -3.38
C LEU A 152 -0.86 0.92 -3.90
N LEU A 153 -0.44 1.59 -4.96
CA LEU A 153 -1.11 2.74 -5.57
C LEU A 153 -1.39 2.41 -7.04
N PHE A 154 -2.60 1.95 -7.34
CA PHE A 154 -3.05 1.74 -8.70
C PHE A 154 -3.47 3.08 -9.30
N TYR A 155 -2.81 3.49 -10.37
CA TYR A 155 -3.06 4.76 -11.06
C TYR A 155 -4.13 4.60 -12.13
N LEU A 156 -5.15 5.46 -12.07
CA LEU A 156 -6.35 5.34 -12.90
C LEU A 156 -6.62 6.56 -13.82
N PRO A 157 -5.63 7.25 -14.42
CA PRO A 157 -5.90 8.37 -15.32
C PRO A 157 -6.59 7.94 -16.63
N PRO A 158 -7.30 8.85 -17.32
CA PRO A 158 -7.93 8.55 -18.61
C PRO A 158 -6.90 8.30 -19.71
N ASP A 159 -5.76 8.98 -19.63
CA ASP A 159 -4.73 9.04 -20.66
C ASP A 159 -3.38 9.46 -20.03
N GLU A 160 -2.39 9.74 -20.88
CA GLU A 160 -1.04 10.13 -20.47
C GLU A 160 -0.86 11.66 -20.30
N SER A 161 -1.93 12.46 -20.24
CA SER A 161 -1.82 13.92 -20.10
C SER A 161 -1.28 14.38 -18.74
N MET A 162 -1.31 13.51 -17.73
CA MET A 162 -0.97 13.82 -16.34
C MET A 162 0.20 12.96 -15.79
N LEU A 163 1.12 12.49 -16.65
CA LEU A 163 2.20 11.57 -16.26
C LEU A 163 3.05 12.07 -15.07
N ASP A 164 3.20 13.38 -14.91
CA ASP A 164 3.96 14.03 -13.85
C ASP A 164 3.27 14.02 -12.48
N LEU A 165 1.96 13.73 -12.42
CA LEU A 165 1.17 13.70 -11.17
C LEU A 165 1.31 12.39 -10.38
N GLY A 166 2.45 11.72 -10.58
CA GLY A 166 2.86 10.51 -9.90
C GLY A 166 3.12 10.68 -8.42
N THR A 167 3.42 9.56 -7.76
CA THR A 167 4.02 9.60 -6.42
C THR A 167 5.53 9.79 -6.56
N SER A 168 6.06 10.80 -5.90
CA SER A 168 7.49 11.09 -5.86
C SER A 168 8.15 10.34 -4.71
N ILE A 169 9.33 9.79 -4.97
CA ILE A 169 10.21 9.15 -3.99
C ILE A 169 11.45 10.00 -3.75
N TYR A 170 11.91 10.02 -2.50
CA TYR A 170 12.91 10.97 -2.01
C TYR A 170 14.04 10.26 -1.28
N ALA A 171 15.25 10.80 -1.43
CA ALA A 171 16.39 10.47 -0.58
C ALA A 171 16.72 11.68 0.31
N PRO A 172 16.89 11.52 1.62
CA PRO A 172 17.28 12.65 2.47
C PRO A 172 18.68 13.13 2.09
N LYS A 173 18.89 14.46 2.12
CA LYS A 173 20.21 15.06 1.88
C LYS A 173 21.22 14.65 2.96
N ASP A 174 20.74 14.51 4.20
CA ASP A 174 21.49 13.85 5.27
C ASP A 174 21.24 12.33 5.19
N PRO A 175 22.25 11.52 4.82
CA PRO A 175 22.10 10.08 4.68
C PRO A 175 21.92 9.36 6.03
N SER A 176 22.13 10.02 7.17
CA SER A 176 21.85 9.48 8.50
C SER A 176 20.39 9.67 8.93
N PHE A 177 19.66 10.58 8.28
CA PHE A 177 18.28 10.88 8.66
C PHE A 177 17.36 9.67 8.48
N ARG A 178 16.53 9.41 9.51
CA ARG A 178 15.51 8.35 9.59
C ARG A 178 14.21 8.92 10.12
N CYS A 179 13.09 8.31 9.77
CA CYS A 179 11.76 8.61 10.32
C CYS A 179 11.00 7.31 10.55
N GLU A 180 10.80 6.94 11.82
CA GLU A 180 10.04 5.73 12.19
C GLU A 180 8.57 5.77 11.75
N GLY A 181 8.04 6.97 11.51
CA GLY A 181 6.73 7.22 10.94
C GLY A 181 6.08 8.49 11.49
N THR A 182 4.86 8.80 11.04
CA THR A 182 3.99 9.93 11.45
C THR A 182 4.50 11.35 11.18
N GLY A 183 5.80 11.53 10.96
CA GLY A 183 6.39 12.83 10.65
C GLY A 183 6.23 13.21 9.18
N HIS A 184 5.80 14.44 8.94
CA HIS A 184 5.88 15.11 7.65
C HIS A 184 7.08 16.06 7.65
N HIS A 185 7.82 16.10 6.55
CA HIS A 185 9.07 16.86 6.47
C HIS A 185 9.07 17.80 5.27
N SER A 186 9.76 18.92 5.40
CA SER A 186 9.91 19.88 4.30
C SER A 186 10.74 19.28 3.15
N PHE A 187 10.36 19.62 1.91
CA PHE A 187 10.99 19.12 0.68
C PHE A 187 12.47 19.53 0.56
N ASP A 188 12.87 20.67 1.13
CA ASP A 188 14.23 21.21 1.10
C ASP A 188 15.27 20.28 1.75
N ARG A 189 14.84 19.38 2.64
CA ARG A 189 15.71 18.37 3.29
C ARG A 189 16.01 17.16 2.40
N PHE A 190 15.41 17.07 1.21
CA PHE A 190 15.46 15.89 0.36
C PHE A 190 15.92 16.19 -1.06
N ASN A 191 16.50 15.18 -1.69
CA ASN A 191 16.64 15.10 -3.14
C ASN A 191 15.46 14.25 -3.67
N LYS A 192 14.71 14.78 -4.64
CA LYS A 192 13.72 14.00 -5.36
C LYS A 192 14.45 13.02 -6.28
N VAL A 193 14.27 11.73 -6.05
CA VAL A 193 14.97 10.68 -6.81
C VAL A 193 14.23 10.39 -8.10
N ALA A 194 12.92 10.19 -8.01
CA ALA A 194 12.05 9.95 -9.15
C ALA A 194 10.59 10.28 -8.81
N THR A 195 9.80 10.51 -9.85
CA THR A 195 8.33 10.53 -9.78
C THR A 195 7.82 9.35 -10.60
N MET A 196 7.08 8.45 -9.97
CA MET A 196 6.53 7.26 -10.64
C MET A 196 5.42 7.70 -11.58
N PRO A 197 5.52 7.50 -12.91
CA PRO A 197 4.59 8.11 -13.84
C PRO A 197 3.13 7.77 -13.52
N TYR A 198 2.27 8.79 -13.42
CA TYR A 198 0.82 8.61 -13.30
C TYR A 198 0.25 8.25 -14.67
N ARG A 199 0.61 7.05 -15.12
CA ARG A 199 0.27 6.45 -16.41
C ARG A 199 -1.01 5.61 -16.28
N PRO A 200 -1.87 5.53 -17.31
CA PRO A 200 -3.02 4.64 -17.28
C PRO A 200 -2.62 3.20 -16.98
N ASN A 201 -3.45 2.49 -16.21
CA ASN A 201 -3.29 1.07 -15.93
C ASN A 201 -1.90 0.74 -15.37
N SER A 202 -1.44 1.51 -14.38
CA SER A 202 -0.13 1.28 -13.75
C SER A 202 -0.25 1.16 -12.25
N LEU A 203 0.75 0.53 -11.62
CA LEU A 203 0.81 0.31 -10.19
C LEU A 203 2.19 0.71 -9.67
N PHE A 204 2.21 1.57 -8.67
CA PHE A 204 3.38 1.81 -7.83
C PHE A 204 3.21 1.12 -6.48
N GLY A 205 4.19 0.33 -6.05
CA GLY A 205 4.14 -0.38 -4.77
C GLY A 205 5.45 -0.26 -4.00
N PHE A 206 5.39 -0.14 -2.67
CA PHE A 206 6.58 -0.06 -1.84
C PHE A 206 6.39 -0.65 -0.44
N PHE A 207 7.50 -1.08 0.15
CA PHE A 207 7.56 -1.52 1.54
C PHE A 207 7.89 -0.34 2.46
N LYS A 208 7.17 -0.24 3.58
CA LYS A 208 7.44 0.77 4.60
C LYS A 208 8.74 0.46 5.31
N THR A 209 9.66 1.43 5.27
CA THR A 209 10.90 1.48 6.07
C THR A 209 10.98 2.82 6.80
N ASP A 210 12.00 3.02 7.63
CA ASP A 210 12.34 4.31 8.23
C ASP A 210 12.98 5.31 7.24
N ARG A 211 13.14 4.89 5.97
CA ARG A 211 13.69 5.69 4.86
C ARG A 211 12.76 5.74 3.65
N ALA A 212 11.56 5.18 3.75
CA ALA A 212 10.57 5.13 2.68
C ALA A 212 9.93 6.51 2.42
N PHE A 213 10.75 7.55 2.22
CA PHE A 213 10.29 8.92 2.05
C PHE A 213 9.63 9.09 0.68
N HIS A 214 8.34 9.35 0.72
CA HIS A 214 7.53 9.56 -0.47
C HIS A 214 6.57 10.73 -0.24
N GLY A 215 6.01 11.24 -1.33
CA GLY A 215 5.08 12.37 -1.29
C GLY A 215 4.46 12.65 -2.65
N VAL A 216 3.57 13.63 -2.69
CA VAL A 216 2.97 14.14 -3.93
C VAL A 216 3.27 15.62 -3.97
N ASP A 217 3.94 16.04 -5.05
CA ASP A 217 4.16 17.45 -5.33
C ASP A 217 2.82 18.16 -5.48
N ARG A 218 2.77 19.45 -5.17
CA ARG A 218 1.52 20.20 -5.30
C ARG A 218 0.99 20.10 -6.73
N ILE A 219 -0.25 19.63 -6.87
CA ILE A 219 -0.96 19.60 -8.15
C ILE A 219 -1.32 21.05 -8.54
N ALA A 220 -0.44 21.70 -9.29
CA ALA A 220 -0.57 23.12 -9.62
C ALA A 220 -1.58 23.38 -10.75
N ALA A 221 -1.75 22.42 -11.67
CA ALA A 221 -2.68 22.57 -12.78
C ALA A 221 -4.13 22.66 -12.27
N PRO A 222 -4.94 23.60 -12.78
CA PRO A 222 -6.34 23.75 -12.38
C PRO A 222 -7.22 22.65 -12.96
N GLY A 223 -8.31 22.30 -12.27
CA GLY A 223 -9.30 21.34 -12.75
C GLY A 223 -8.81 19.89 -12.81
N VAL A 224 -7.73 19.55 -12.13
CA VAL A 224 -7.18 18.19 -12.10
C VAL A 224 -8.05 17.30 -11.22
N VAL A 225 -8.30 16.09 -11.71
CA VAL A 225 -8.85 14.95 -10.95
C VAL A 225 -7.88 13.79 -11.07
N ARG A 226 -7.31 13.36 -9.94
CA ARG A 226 -6.32 12.29 -9.85
C ARG A 226 -6.92 11.14 -9.04
N ASP A 227 -7.36 10.11 -9.76
CA ASP A 227 -7.97 8.89 -9.23
C ASP A 227 -6.94 7.79 -8.98
N LEU A 228 -7.01 7.20 -7.79
CA LEU A 228 -6.22 6.04 -7.40
C LEU A 228 -7.12 4.99 -6.75
N LEU A 229 -6.79 3.73 -6.94
CA LEU A 229 -7.15 2.67 -6.01
C LEU A 229 -5.94 2.44 -5.11
N LEU A 230 -6.11 2.61 -3.80
CA LEU A 230 -5.09 2.30 -2.82
C LEU A 230 -5.37 0.94 -2.20
N TYR A 231 -4.33 0.13 -2.04
CA TYR A 231 -4.36 -1.09 -1.23
C TYR A 231 -3.21 -1.06 -0.23
N ASN A 232 -3.52 -1.30 1.03
CA ASN A 232 -2.58 -1.18 2.13
C ASN A 232 -2.57 -2.44 2.98
N ILE A 233 -1.39 -2.85 3.44
CA ILE A 233 -1.22 -3.87 4.47
C ILE A 233 -0.65 -3.23 5.72
N TYR A 234 -1.25 -3.53 6.87
CA TYR A 234 -0.82 -3.05 8.18
C TYR A 234 -0.46 -4.23 9.09
N ALA A 235 0.65 -4.11 9.83
CA ALA A 235 0.94 -4.96 10.97
C ALA A 235 0.04 -4.57 12.14
N GLN A 236 -0.79 -5.50 12.61
CA GLN A 236 -1.58 -5.34 13.83
C GLN A 236 -0.85 -5.90 15.04
N LYS A 237 -0.21 -7.05 14.88
CA LYS A 237 0.53 -7.73 15.93
C LYS A 237 1.68 -8.51 15.31
N VAL A 238 2.83 -8.47 15.96
CA VAL A 238 4.01 -9.27 15.58
C VAL A 238 4.35 -10.15 16.78
N VAL A 239 4.42 -11.45 16.55
CA VAL A 239 4.89 -12.43 17.53
C VAL A 239 6.26 -12.91 17.05
N PRO A 240 7.35 -12.51 17.73
CA PRO A 240 8.69 -12.97 17.37
C PRO A 240 8.79 -14.49 17.34
N ALA A 241 9.65 -15.03 16.47
CA ALA A 241 10.01 -16.43 16.56
C ALA A 241 10.51 -16.75 17.98
N GLN A 242 10.01 -17.83 18.58
CA GLN A 242 10.68 -18.35 19.77
C GLN A 242 12.10 -18.73 19.37
N PRO A 243 13.14 -18.31 20.12
CA PRO A 243 14.45 -18.89 19.92
C PRO A 243 14.31 -20.41 20.04
N PRO A 244 14.98 -21.21 19.19
CA PRO A 244 14.95 -22.66 19.34
C PRO A 244 15.30 -22.96 20.79
N GLY A 245 14.34 -23.53 21.53
CA GLY A 245 14.54 -23.83 22.92
C GLY A 245 15.77 -24.72 23.01
N LEU A 246 16.79 -24.29 23.76
CA LEU A 246 17.58 -25.25 24.52
C LEU A 246 16.54 -26.07 25.27
N ALA A 247 16.25 -27.28 24.78
CA ALA A 247 15.49 -28.23 25.55
C ALA A 247 16.21 -28.28 26.89
N LYS A 248 15.58 -27.70 27.93
CA LYS A 248 15.97 -27.99 29.29
C LYS A 248 15.57 -29.45 29.47
N THR A 249 16.40 -30.37 29.01
CA THR A 249 16.52 -31.66 29.66
C THR A 249 16.72 -31.32 31.13
N PRO A 250 15.78 -31.66 32.03
CA PRO A 250 16.07 -31.54 33.45
C PRO A 250 17.37 -32.35 33.64
N SER A 251 18.42 -31.69 34.13
CA SER A 251 19.66 -32.36 34.50
C SER A 251 19.38 -33.13 35.78
N VAL A 252 18.62 -34.22 35.68
CA VAL A 252 18.62 -35.23 36.72
C VAL A 252 19.90 -36.01 36.47
N TRP A 253 20.92 -35.72 37.26
CA TRP A 253 22.14 -36.51 37.19
C TRP A 253 21.82 -37.95 37.64
N PRO A 254 22.40 -38.99 37.02
CA PRO A 254 22.06 -40.38 37.30
C PRO A 254 22.20 -40.84 38.76
N TRP A 255 22.82 -40.03 39.63
CA TRP A 255 23.02 -40.33 41.04
C TRP A 255 22.01 -39.67 42.00
N GLU A 256 21.10 -38.82 41.53
CA GLU A 256 20.05 -38.20 42.38
C GLU A 256 18.88 -39.14 42.72
N GLN A 257 18.87 -40.39 42.23
CA GLN A 257 17.88 -41.42 42.61
C GLN A 257 18.35 -42.40 43.68
N ALA A 258 19.51 -42.18 44.32
CA ALA A 258 20.04 -43.07 45.34
C ALA A 258 20.25 -42.35 46.67
N SER A 259 19.16 -42.02 47.38
CA SER A 259 19.15 -41.85 48.84
C SER A 259 17.70 -41.87 49.36
N ALA A 260 17.38 -43.00 50.00
CA ALA A 260 16.36 -43.24 51.04
C ALA A 260 14.95 -42.63 50.90
#